data_AF-A0A554VER4-F1
#
_entry.id   AF-A0A554VER4-F1
#
_cell.length_a   1.000
_cell.length_b   1.000
_cell.length_c   1.000
_cell.angle_alpha   90.00
_cell.angle_beta   90.00
_cell.angle_gamma   90.00
#
_symmetry.space_group_name_H-M   'P 1'
#
loop_
_entity.id
_entity.type
_entity.pdbx_description
1 polymer ?
#
loop_
_entity_poly.entity_id
_entity_poly.type
_entity_poly.pdbx_seq_one_letter_code
_entity_poly.pdbx_strand_id
1 'polypeptide(L)' 'MSEKWKYRVKIGGTWGILTAILTSLFKLADHQSFVDIFFSYRFLAELITYTLVGIFFFANAFSPKKKANK' A
#
# COMPACT_ATOMS: atom_id res chain seq x y z
N MET A 1 19.55 0.17 8.66
CA MET A 1 18.14 0.62 8.76
C MET A 1 17.64 0.43 10.18
N SER A 2 16.92 1.40 10.75
CA SER A 2 16.31 1.25 12.09
C SER A 2 15.19 0.21 12.08
N GLU A 3 14.97 -0.47 13.21
CA GLU A 3 13.90 -1.48 13.35
C GLU A 3 12.51 -0.89 13.06
N LYS A 4 12.30 0.38 13.43
CA LYS A 4 11.07 1.13 13.09
C LYS A 4 10.88 1.26 11.58
N TRP A 5 11.96 1.53 10.84
CA TRP A 5 11.88 1.67 9.39
C TRP A 5 11.59 0.33 8.70
N LYS A 6 12.23 -0.76 9.15
CA LYS A 6 11.92 -2.12 8.67
C LYS A 6 10.45 -2.48 8.91
N TYR A 7 9.93 -2.21 10.11
CA TYR A 7 8.52 -2.43 10.44
C TYR A 7 7.58 -1.62 9.53
N ARG A 8 7.92 -0.35 9.27
CA ARG A 8 7.10 0.52 8.42
C ARG A 8 7.04 0.06 6.98
N VAL A 9 8.18 -0.31 6.40
CA VAL A 9 8.24 -0.85 5.04
C VAL A 9 7.50 -2.19 4.97
N LYS A 10 7.63 -3.05 5.98
CA LYS A 10 6.94 -4.34 6.01
C LYS A 10 5.42 -4.17 6.08
N ILE A 11 4.89 -3.46 7.08
CA ILE A 11 3.44 -3.29 7.22
C ILE A 11 2.86 -2.40 6.14
N GLY A 12 3.47 -1.24 5.91
CA GLY A 12 2.96 -0.27 4.94
C GLY A 12 3.10 -0.75 3.50
N GLY A 13 4.19 -1.45 3.18
CA GLY A 13 4.37 -2.07 1.87
C GLY A 13 3.36 -3.19 1.63
N THR A 14 3.17 -4.10 2.60
CA THR A 14 2.16 -5.16 2.49
C THR A 14 0.75 -4.57 2.35
N TRP A 15 0.40 -3.57 3.15
CA TRP A 15 -0.90 -2.91 3.05
C TRP A 15 -1.09 -2.19 1.71
N GLY A 16 -0.08 -1.46 1.24
CA GLY A 16 -0.15 -0.73 -0.03
C GLY A 16 -0.33 -1.65 -1.24
N ILE A 17 0.42 -2.76 -1.28
CA ILE A 17 0.27 -3.78 -2.34
C ILE A 17 -1.13 -4.42 -2.27
N LEU A 18 -1.59 -4.78 -1.07
CA LEU A 18 -2.92 -5.36 -0.88
C LEU A 18 -4.03 -4.43 -1.36
N THR A 19 -3.96 -3.14 -1.03
CA THR A 19 -4.92 -2.14 -1.51
C THR A 19 -4.89 -1.96 -3.02
N ALA A 20 -3.70 -1.97 -3.64
CA ALA A 20 -3.59 -1.87 -5.10
C ALA A 20 -4.28 -3.06 -5.78
N ILE A 21 -4.06 -4.29 -5.28
CA ILE A 21 -4.69 -5.51 -5.80
C ILE A 21 -6.22 -5.46 -5.61
N LEU A 22 -6.70 -5.10 -4.41
CA LEU A 22 -8.14 -5.00 -4.14
C LEU A 22 -8.83 -3.97 -5.05
N THR A 23 -8.21 -2.81 -5.23
CA THR A 23 -8.75 -1.76 -6.11
C THR A 23 -8.83 -2.23 -7.55
N SER A 24 -7.80 -2.93 -8.03
CA SER A 24 -7.82 -3.56 -9.36
C SER A 24 -8.87 -4.66 -9.48
N LEU A 25 -9.14 -5.40 -8.40
CA LEU A 25 -10.18 -6.42 -8.37
C LEU A 25 -11.59 -5.80 -8.48
N PHE A 26 -11.82 -4.65 -7.84
CA PHE A 26 -13.07 -3.89 -8.00
C PHE A 26 -13.23 -3.36 -9.43
N LYS A 27 -12.17 -2.86 -10.05
CA LYS A 27 -12.20 -2.43 -11.47
C LYS A 27 -12.50 -3.59 -12.42
N LEU A 28 -12.02 -4.79 -12.09
CA LEU A 28 -12.32 -6.00 -12.87
C LEU A 28 -13.81 -6.38 -12.78
N ALA A 29 -14.44 -6.14 -11.61
CA ALA A 29 -15.88 -6.34 -11.43
C ALA A 29 -16.72 -5.36 -12.28
N ASP A 30 -16.18 -4.18 -12.60
CA ASP A 30 -16.79 -3.17 -13.50
C ASP A 30 -16.59 -3.46 -15.01
N HIS A 31 -16.43 -4.74 -15.38
CA HIS A 31 -16.26 -5.21 -16.77
C HIS A 31 -15.00 -4.73 -17.53
N GLN A 32 -13.99 -4.20 -16.84
CA GLN A 32 -12.70 -3.91 -17.47
C GLN A 32 -11.90 -5.21 -17.72
N SER A 33 -11.16 -5.27 -18.83
CA SER A 33 -10.32 -6.42 -19.16
C SER A 33 -9.16 -6.57 -18.18
N PHE A 34 -8.87 -7.82 -17.77
CA PHE A 34 -7.76 -8.13 -16.86
C PHE A 34 -6.42 -7.61 -17.39
N VAL A 35 -6.20 -7.73 -18.69
CA VAL A 35 -4.95 -7.29 -19.33
C VAL A 35 -4.82 -5.77 -19.24
N ASP A 36 -5.89 -5.02 -19.52
CA ASP A 36 -5.84 -3.56 -19.43
C ASP A 36 -5.62 -3.07 -17.99
N ILE A 37 -6.18 -3.77 -17.00
CA ILE A 37 -5.96 -3.40 -15.60
C ILE A 37 -4.53 -3.69 -15.18
N PHE A 38 -4.01 -4.91 -15.35
CA PHE A 38 -2.72 -5.27 -14.77
C PHE A 38 -1.50 -4.92 -15.63
N PHE A 39 -1.66 -4.76 -16.95
CA PHE A 39 -0.57 -4.41 -17.87
C PHE A 39 -0.54 -2.93 -18.28
N SER A 40 -1.44 -2.09 -17.76
CA SER A 40 -1.38 -0.65 -18.03
C SER A 40 -0.32 0.06 -17.19
N TYR A 41 0.31 1.08 -17.79
CA TYR A 41 1.15 2.04 -17.07
C TYR A 41 0.43 2.70 -15.89
N ARG A 42 -0.90 2.82 -15.99
CA ARG A 42 -1.74 3.37 -14.93
C ARG A 42 -1.72 2.49 -13.68
N PHE A 43 -1.80 1.18 -13.82
CA PHE A 43 -1.72 0.28 -12.67
C PHE A 43 -0.35 0.28 -12.01
N LEU A 44 0.73 0.36 -12.79
CA LEU A 44 2.07 0.52 -12.21
C LEU A 44 2.17 1.81 -11.37
N ALA A 45 1.65 2.92 -11.88
CA ALA A 45 1.61 4.19 -11.17
C ALA A 45 0.75 4.10 -9.89
N GLU A 46 -0.42 3.47 -9.97
CA GLU A 46 -1.30 3.25 -8.82
C GLU A 46 -0.64 2.35 -7.77
N LEU A 47 0.02 1.26 -8.17
CA LEU A 47 0.72 0.34 -7.28
C LEU A 47 1.87 1.03 -6.54
N ILE A 48 2.68 1.84 -7.25
CA ILE A 48 3.73 2.65 -6.63
C ILE A 48 3.12 3.67 -5.66
N THR A 49 2.04 4.35 -6.07
CA THR A 49 1.37 5.36 -5.24
C THR A 49 0.81 4.74 -3.97
N TYR A 50 0.03 3.66 -4.07
CA TYR A 50 -0.55 2.97 -2.92
C TYR A 50 0.53 2.36 -2.02
N THR A 51 1.62 1.85 -2.58
CA THR A 51 2.75 1.34 -1.80
C THR A 51 3.43 2.46 -1.00
N LEU A 52 3.68 3.61 -1.62
CA LEU A 52 4.25 4.77 -0.93
C LEU A 52 3.28 5.32 0.14
N VAL A 53 1.99 5.45 -0.19
CA VAL A 53 0.97 5.88 0.77
C VAL A 53 0.87 4.90 1.94
N GLY A 54 0.91 3.60 1.70
CA GLY A 54 0.92 2.59 2.76
C GLY A 54 2.13 2.73 3.69
N ILE A 55 3.33 2.92 3.12
CA ILE A 55 4.57 3.08 3.90
C ILE A 55 4.59 4.39 4.69
N PHE A 56 4.11 5.51 4.13
CA PHE A 56 4.21 6.82 4.78
C PHE A 56 3.02 7.17 5.67
N PHE A 57 1.78 6.84 5.26
CA PHE A 57 0.57 7.14 6.03
C PHE A 57 0.20 6.00 6.98
N PHE A 58 0.06 4.78 6.46
CA PHE A 58 -0.43 3.66 7.25
C PHE A 58 0.57 3.25 8.33
N ALA A 59 1.85 3.21 7.97
CA ALA A 59 2.89 2.85 8.91
C ALA A 59 3.19 3.92 9.97
N ASN A 60 2.82 5.18 9.70
CA ASN A 60 2.91 6.24 10.71
C ASN A 60 1.72 6.18 11.69
N ALA A 61 0.52 5.84 11.20
CA ALA A 61 -0.67 5.65 12.04
C ALA A 61 -0.54 4.46 13.00
N PHE A 62 0.05 3.34 12.54
CA PHE A 62 0.28 2.13 13.36
C PHE A 62 1.65 2.09 14.04
N SER A 63 2.50 3.11 13.86
CA SER A 63 3.73 3.21 14.63
C SER A 63 3.33 3.27 16.11
N PRO A 64 3.73 2.32 16.96
CA PRO A 64 3.37 2.36 18.36
C PRO A 64 3.88 3.69 18.92
N LYS A 65 2.95 4.56 19.36
CA LYS A 65 3.31 5.73 20.14
C LYS A 65 4.03 5.16 21.34
N LYS A 66 5.33 5.45 21.48
CA LYS A 66 6.02 5.17 22.75
C LYS A 66 5.13 5.79 23.81
N LYS A 67 4.59 4.98 24.73
CA LYS A 67 3.82 5.49 25.87
C LYS A 67 4.70 6.59 26.48
N ALA A 68 4.23 7.83 26.43
CA ALA A 68 4.81 8.89 27.22
C ALA A 68 4.55 8.47 28.66
N ASN A 69 5.54 7.83 29.26
CA ASN A 69 5.52 7.51 30.67
C ASN A 69 5.59 8.87 31.37
N LYS A 70 4.49 9.28 31.98
CA LYS A 70 4.43 10.43 32.86
C LYS A 70 3.69 9.99 34.11
#